data_AF-A0A2J6WNK7-F1
#
_entry.id   AF-A0A2J6WNK7-F1
#
_cell.length_a   1.000
_cell.length_b   1.000
_cell.length_c   1.000
_cell.angle_alpha   90.00
_cell.angle_beta   90.00
_cell.angle_gamma   90.00
#
_symmetry.space_group_name_H-M   'P 1'
#
loop_
_entity.id
_entity.type
_entity.pdbx_description
1 polymer ?
#
loop_
_entity_poly.entity_id
_entity_poly.type
_entity_poly.pdbx_seq_one_letter_code
_entity_poly.pdbx_strand_id
1 'polypeptide(L)'
;MFDKEKSMDWLRTKIEKGKEELVKFSKISKLKLEISTLRKRKEERYKSMGKRAFKMVEDGIIDDPQLVSDYDDITKINQKVEDLELEIKAIKESKSSFDSDTE
;
A
#
# COMPACT_ATOMS: atom_id res chain seq x y z
N MET A 1 38.13 -13.69 29.52
CA MET A 1 36.68 -13.85 29.82
C MET A 1 35.80 -12.80 29.13
N PHE A 2 36.34 -11.99 28.20
CA PHE A 2 35.65 -10.82 27.61
C PHE A 2 34.96 -11.06 26.25
N ASP A 3 35.03 -12.27 25.68
CA ASP A 3 34.56 -12.55 24.31
C ASP A 3 33.12 -13.09 24.23
N LYS A 4 32.63 -13.71 25.30
CA LYS A 4 31.27 -14.30 25.34
C LYS A 4 30.15 -13.26 25.46
N GLU A 5 30.38 -12.18 26.21
CA GLU A 5 29.38 -11.11 26.38
C GLU A 5 29.19 -10.32 25.08
N LYS A 6 30.28 -9.86 24.45
CA LYS A 6 30.23 -9.24 23.12
C LYS A 6 29.60 -10.17 22.08
N SER A 7 29.89 -11.48 22.17
CA SER A 7 29.32 -12.51 21.29
C SER A 7 27.79 -12.65 21.45
N MET A 8 27.30 -12.59 22.69
CA MET A 8 25.87 -12.70 22.98
C MET A 8 25.11 -11.43 22.57
N ASP A 9 25.72 -10.26 22.68
CA ASP A 9 25.08 -9.00 22.33
C ASP A 9 24.88 -8.85 20.82
N TRP A 10 25.87 -9.19 19.97
CA TRP A 10 25.67 -9.11 18.50
C TRP A 10 24.58 -10.06 17.99
N LEU A 11 24.46 -11.25 18.62
CA LEU A 11 23.42 -12.23 18.29
C LEU A 11 22.04 -11.67 18.65
N ARG A 12 21.89 -11.08 19.84
CA ARG A 12 20.65 -10.42 20.27
C ARG A 12 20.27 -9.29 19.33
N THR A 13 21.20 -8.40 19.01
CA THR A 13 20.95 -7.29 18.06
C THR A 13 20.50 -7.80 16.69
N LYS A 14 21.12 -8.86 16.15
CA LYS A 14 20.69 -9.44 14.87
C LYS A 14 19.29 -10.05 14.93
N ILE A 15 18.95 -10.72 16.03
CA ILE A 15 17.61 -11.29 16.21
C ILE A 15 16.56 -10.18 16.33
N GLU A 16 16.83 -9.12 17.09
CA GLU A 16 15.94 -7.96 17.21
C GLU A 16 15.73 -7.28 15.85
N LYS A 17 16.82 -7.01 15.11
CA LYS A 17 16.74 -6.46 13.74
C LYS A 17 15.94 -7.37 12.79
N GLY A 18 16.12 -8.70 12.89
CA GLY A 18 15.35 -9.66 12.11
C GLY A 18 13.85 -9.64 12.42
N LYS A 19 13.47 -9.49 13.69
CA LYS A 19 12.06 -9.34 14.09
C LYS A 19 11.45 -8.04 13.56
N GLU A 20 12.18 -6.93 13.66
CA GLU A 20 11.73 -5.63 13.13
C GLU A 20 11.48 -5.71 11.61
N GLU A 21 12.39 -6.32 10.85
CA GLU A 21 12.25 -6.49 9.41
C GLU A 21 11.06 -7.40 9.04
N LEU A 22 10.81 -8.47 9.81
CA LEU A 22 9.62 -9.31 9.62
C LEU A 22 8.31 -8.53 9.86
N VAL A 23 8.29 -7.66 10.88
CA VAL A 23 7.13 -6.80 11.15
C VAL A 23 6.91 -5.81 10.00
N LYS A 24 7.98 -5.15 9.51
CA LYS A 24 7.90 -4.26 8.34
C LYS A 24 7.40 -5.01 7.10
N PHE A 25 7.94 -6.20 6.83
CA PHE A 25 7.53 -7.03 5.71
C PHE A 25 6.05 -7.42 5.78
N SER A 26 5.57 -7.82 6.97
CA SER A 26 4.15 -8.17 7.19
C SER A 26 3.23 -6.98 6.93
N LYS A 27 3.58 -5.78 7.45
CA LYS A 27 2.83 -4.54 7.21
C LYS A 27 2.77 -4.21 5.72
N ILE A 28 3.93 -4.18 5.04
CA ILE A 28 4.01 -3.90 3.60
C ILE A 28 3.17 -4.91 2.80
N SER A 29 3.20 -6.19 3.16
CA SER A 29 2.45 -7.23 2.46
C SER A 29 0.94 -7.01 2.58
N LYS A 30 0.45 -6.63 3.77
CA LYS A 30 -0.97 -6.26 3.97
C LYS A 30 -1.38 -5.08 3.10
N LEU A 31 -0.58 -4.01 3.10
CA LEU A 31 -0.84 -2.82 2.27
C LEU A 31 -0.85 -3.17 0.77
N LYS A 32 0.06 -4.02 0.31
CA LYS A 32 0.09 -4.48 -1.09
C LYS A 32 -1.15 -5.29 -1.48
N LEU A 33 -1.66 -6.15 -0.59
CA LEU A 33 -2.89 -6.90 -0.83
C LEU A 33 -4.12 -5.96 -0.91
N GLU A 34 -4.15 -4.93 -0.08
CA GLU A 34 -5.18 -3.89 -0.12
C GLU A 34 -5.13 -3.12 -1.45
N ILE A 35 -3.96 -2.65 -1.87
CA ILE A 35 -3.75 -1.99 -3.17
C ILE A 35 -4.22 -2.90 -4.32
N SER A 36 -3.89 -4.19 -4.29
CA SER A 36 -4.33 -5.15 -5.32
C SER A 36 -5.85 -5.24 -5.41
N THR A 37 -6.52 -5.30 -4.26
CA THR A 37 -7.99 -5.32 -4.18
C THR A 37 -8.60 -4.02 -4.71
N LEU A 38 -8.06 -2.86 -4.31
CA LEU A 38 -8.50 -1.55 -4.79
C LEU A 38 -8.34 -1.41 -6.31
N ARG A 39 -7.22 -1.88 -6.87
CA ARG A 39 -6.98 -1.85 -8.31
C ARG A 39 -7.99 -2.70 -9.09
N LYS A 40 -8.35 -3.89 -8.58
CA LYS A 40 -9.42 -4.72 -9.18
C LYS A 40 -10.77 -4.00 -9.16
N ARG A 41 -11.15 -3.41 -8.02
CA ARG A 41 -12.39 -2.63 -7.89
C ARG A 41 -12.43 -1.46 -8.87
N LYS A 42 -11.29 -0.76 -9.06
CA LYS A 42 -11.17 0.32 -10.05
C LYS A 42 -11.41 -0.18 -11.46
N GLU A 43 -10.85 -1.32 -11.84
CA GLU A 43 -11.04 -1.92 -13.15
C GLU A 43 -12.51 -2.27 -13.42
N GLU A 44 -13.21 -2.82 -12.42
CA GLU A 44 -14.65 -3.09 -12.50
C GLU A 44 -15.46 -1.80 -12.68
N ARG A 45 -15.10 -0.72 -11.97
CA ARG A 45 -15.72 0.60 -12.15
C ARG A 45 -15.51 1.15 -13.56
N TYR A 46 -14.29 1.08 -14.10
CA TYR A 46 -14.03 1.49 -15.49
C TYR A 46 -14.85 0.68 -16.50
N LYS A 47 -14.97 -0.64 -16.32
CA LYS A 47 -15.80 -1.48 -17.19
C LYS A 47 -17.28 -1.07 -17.13
N SER A 48 -17.79 -0.78 -15.95
CA SER A 48 -19.17 -0.35 -15.75
C SER A 48 -19.41 1.03 -16.38
N MET A 49 -18.51 1.99 -16.12
CA MET A 49 -18.56 3.34 -16.66
C MET A 49 -18.48 3.34 -18.20
N GLY A 50 -17.60 2.53 -18.79
CA GLY A 50 -17.48 2.41 -20.25
C GLY A 50 -18.74 1.83 -20.92
N LYS A 51 -19.38 0.83 -20.30
CA LYS A 51 -20.67 0.29 -20.77
C LYS A 51 -21.77 1.34 -20.72
N ARG A 52 -21.84 2.15 -19.65
CA ARG A 52 -22.78 3.26 -19.54
C ARG A 52 -22.53 4.33 -20.59
N ALA A 53 -21.29 4.79 -20.72
CA ALA A 53 -20.90 5.79 -21.70
C ALA A 53 -21.26 5.35 -23.14
N PHE A 54 -21.06 4.08 -23.48
CA PHE A 54 -21.48 3.54 -24.77
C PHE A 54 -23.01 3.66 -24.97
N LYS A 55 -23.80 3.23 -23.99
CA LYS A 55 -25.26 3.33 -24.05
C LYS A 55 -25.77 4.76 -24.13
N MET A 56 -25.12 5.69 -23.41
CA MET A 56 -25.42 7.12 -23.47
C MET A 56 -25.27 7.67 -24.90
N VAL A 57 -24.25 7.23 -25.64
CA VAL A 57 -24.06 7.60 -27.05
C VAL A 57 -25.17 7.01 -27.92
N GLU A 58 -25.57 5.75 -27.70
CA GLU A 58 -26.68 5.13 -28.44
C GLU A 58 -28.01 5.84 -28.18
N ASP A 59 -28.28 6.21 -26.93
CA ASP A 59 -29.53 6.83 -26.50
C ASP A 59 -29.58 8.35 -26.77
N GLY A 60 -28.48 8.96 -27.23
CA GLY A 60 -28.35 10.41 -27.42
C GLY A 60 -28.36 11.22 -26.13
N ILE A 61 -28.08 10.58 -24.99
CA ILE A 61 -28.09 11.18 -23.65
C ILE A 61 -26.66 11.60 -23.30
N ILE A 62 -26.48 12.86 -22.88
CA ILE A 62 -25.15 13.41 -22.58
C ILE A 62 -24.88 13.47 -21.06
N ASP A 63 -25.92 13.40 -20.23
CA ASP A 63 -25.81 13.56 -18.77
C ASP A 63 -26.35 12.32 -18.03
N ASP A 64 -25.47 11.61 -17.34
CA ASP A 64 -25.81 10.46 -16.48
C ASP A 64 -25.15 10.63 -15.10
N PRO A 65 -25.94 10.85 -14.04
CA PRO A 65 -25.45 10.95 -12.66
C PRO A 65 -24.64 9.72 -12.20
N GLN A 66 -24.89 8.53 -12.76
CA GLN A 66 -24.11 7.33 -12.45
C GLN A 66 -22.68 7.42 -13.00
N LEU A 67 -22.47 8.13 -14.11
CA LEU A 67 -21.15 8.36 -14.67
C LEU A 67 -20.30 9.24 -13.73
N VAL A 68 -20.93 10.28 -13.16
CA VAL A 68 -20.30 11.13 -12.14
C VAL A 68 -19.97 10.31 -10.89
N SER A 69 -20.89 9.46 -10.43
CA SER A 69 -20.63 8.57 -9.29
C SER A 69 -19.48 7.59 -9.54
N ASP A 70 -19.36 7.03 -10.76
CA ASP A 70 -18.24 6.14 -11.11
C ASP A 70 -16.91 6.91 -11.09
N TYR A 71 -16.90 8.13 -11.64
CA TYR A 71 -15.74 9.01 -11.62
C TYR A 71 -15.28 9.33 -10.20
N ASP A 72 -16.20 9.69 -9.31
CA ASP A 72 -15.89 9.99 -7.91
C ASP A 72 -15.32 8.77 -7.17
N ASP A 73 -15.91 7.59 -7.39
CA ASP A 73 -15.42 6.33 -6.84
C ASP A 73 -14.00 6.02 -7.32
N ILE A 74 -13.73 6.16 -8.62
CA ILE A 74 -12.41 5.96 -9.22
C ILE A 74 -11.39 6.93 -8.62
N THR A 75 -11.77 8.19 -8.47
CA THR A 75 -10.91 9.24 -7.91
C THR A 75 -10.54 8.94 -6.45
N LYS A 76 -11.52 8.54 -5.62
CA LYS A 76 -11.28 8.10 -4.24
C LYS A 76 -10.36 6.88 -4.17
N ILE A 77 -10.56 5.90 -5.06
CA ILE A 77 -9.69 4.72 -5.13
C ILE A 77 -8.25 5.11 -5.49
N ASN A 78 -8.06 6.02 -6.46
CA ASN A 78 -6.73 6.48 -6.84
C ASN A 78 -6.02 7.17 -5.67
N GLN A 79 -6.70 8.10 -4.98
CA GLN A 79 -6.15 8.77 -3.81
C GLN A 79 -5.74 7.75 -2.74
N LYS A 80 -6.62 6.78 -2.43
CA LYS A 80 -6.31 5.77 -1.42
C LYS A 80 -5.12 4.88 -1.81
N VAL A 81 -4.98 4.53 -3.09
CA VAL A 81 -3.83 3.76 -3.58
C VAL A 81 -2.54 4.58 -3.40
N GLU A 82 -2.56 5.87 -3.74
CA GLU A 82 -1.41 6.75 -3.56
C GLU A 82 -1.01 6.87 -2.08
N ASP A 83 -1.98 7.08 -1.18
CA ASP A 83 -1.74 7.14 0.26
C ASP A 83 -1.09 5.85 0.80
N LEU A 84 -1.58 4.68 0.36
CA LEU A 84 -1.01 3.38 0.75
C LEU A 84 0.40 3.16 0.16
N GLU A 85 0.66 3.66 -1.05
CA GLU A 85 1.99 3.60 -1.67
C GLU A 85 2.99 4.51 -0.93
N LEU A 86 2.56 5.69 -0.48
CA LEU A 86 3.34 6.57 0.39
C LEU A 86 3.60 5.94 1.76
N GLU A 87 2.63 5.24 2.35
CA GLU A 87 2.80 4.51 3.60
C GLU A 87 3.85 3.38 3.46
N ILE A 88 3.80 2.61 2.36
CA ILE A 88 4.82 1.59 2.07
C ILE A 88 6.20 2.24 1.96
N LYS A 89 6.31 3.39 1.30
CA LYS A 89 7.56 4.13 1.17
C LYS A 89 8.09 4.57 2.53
N ALA A 90 7.24 5.15 3.38
CA ALA A 90 7.60 5.54 4.73
C ALA A 90 8.06 4.36 5.60
N ILE A 91 7.41 3.19 5.51
CA ILE A 91 7.83 1.98 6.24
C ILE A 91 9.21 1.52 5.77
N LYS A 92 9.50 1.57 4.47
CA LYS A 92 10.80 1.19 3.91
C LYS A 92 11.92 2.16 4.32
N GLU A 93 11.61 3.45 4.41
CA GLU A 93 12.57 4.52 4.75
C GLU A 93 12.73 4.69 6.27
N SER A 94 11.85 4.08 7.08
CA SER A 94 11.98 4.09 8.54
C SER A 94 13.27 3.39 9.00
N LYS A 95 14.17 4.17 9.62
CA LYS A 95 15.39 3.64 10.26
C LYS A 95 15.00 2.70 11.40
N SER A 96 15.76 1.61 11.55
CA SER A 96 15.65 0.72 12.72
C SER A 96 15.96 1.52 13.99
N SER A 97 15.26 1.22 15.08
CA SER A 97 15.49 1.87 16.37
C SER A 97 16.86 1.52 17.00
N PHE A 98 17.61 0.60 16.38
CA PHE A 98 18.89 0.06 16.85
C PHE A 98 20.11 0.45 15.98
N ASP A 99 20.01 1.51 15.19
CA ASP A 99 21.15 2.02 14.41
C ASP A 99 22.00 3.06 15.17
N SER A 100 21.71 3.37 16.44
CA SER A 100 22.40 4.42 17.22
C SER A 100 23.51 3.95 18.17
N ASP A 101 23.70 2.65 18.39
CA ASP A 101 24.54 2.18 19.52
C ASP A 101 25.93 1.68 19.08
N THR A 102 26.36 2.02 17.88
CA THR A 102 27.72 1.72 17.38
C THR A 102 28.40 2.98 16.86
N GLU A 103 28.81 3.85 17.79
CA GLU A 103 29.97 4.73 17.65
C GLU A 103 30.88 4.58 18.87
#